data_AF-A0AA39N5B2-F1
#
_entry.id   AF-A0AA39N5B2-F1
#
_cell.length_a   1.000
_cell.length_b   1.000
_cell.length_c   1.000
_cell.angle_alpha   90.00
_cell.angle_beta   90.00
_cell.angle_gamma   90.00
#
_symmetry.space_group_name_H-M   'P 1'
#
loop_
_entity.id
_entity.type
_entity.pdbx_description
1 polymer ?
#
loop_
_entity_poly.entity_id
_entity_poly.type
_entity_poly.pdbx_seq_one_letter_code
_entity_poly.pdbx_strand_id
1 'polypeptide(L)'
;MAYENLKFQVVWVELPNVEALAIRIGAPPTGVKPDGKSPFYTIPIIQDPSTGAVVSESAAIAEYLDKTYPTSGPTLIPAGTKVLQLAFRDAVAESFVPTRPFFWGGEILNDATRLYLLKRLEGLGVGREGPRGRGEGEAVGERCRQG
;
A
#
# COMPACT_ATOMS: atom_id res chain seq x y z
N MET A 1 -5.38 -3.74 15.42
CA MET A 1 -5.72 -2.46 16.07
C MET A 1 -7.18 -2.44 16.49
N ALA A 2 -8.14 -2.09 15.62
CA ALA A 2 -9.56 -2.09 15.99
C ALA A 2 -10.07 -3.48 16.41
N TYR A 3 -9.66 -4.53 15.70
CA TYR A 3 -9.97 -5.92 16.03
C TYR A 3 -9.35 -6.39 17.36
N GLU A 4 -8.22 -5.80 17.75
CA GLU A 4 -7.52 -6.07 19.01
C GLU A 4 -8.02 -5.22 20.18
N ASN A 5 -9.06 -4.40 19.98
CA ASN A 5 -9.56 -3.44 20.96
C ASN A 5 -8.47 -2.53 21.58
N LEU A 6 -7.43 -2.22 20.79
CA LEU A 6 -6.36 -1.33 21.21
C LEU A 6 -6.70 0.12 20.87
N LYS A 7 -6.34 1.05 21.75
CA LYS A 7 -6.40 2.48 21.45
C LYS A 7 -5.29 2.83 20.47
N PHE A 8 -5.63 3.54 19.40
CA PHE A 8 -4.65 3.97 18.40
C PHE A 8 -4.98 5.36 17.87
N GLN A 9 -3.94 6.01 17.36
CA GLN A 9 -4.04 7.23 16.58
C GLN A 9 -3.55 6.96 15.16
N VAL A 10 -4.30 7.42 14.17
CA VAL A 10 -3.87 7.35 12.76
C VAL A 10 -3.07 8.60 12.44
N VAL A 11 -1.85 8.43 11.96
CA VAL A 11 -1.05 9.49 11.37
C VAL A 11 -1.07 9.31 9.85
N TRP A 12 -1.60 10.29 9.16
CA TRP A 12 -1.66 10.28 7.69
C TRP A 12 -0.31 10.70 7.11
N VAL A 13 0.19 9.92 6.16
CA VAL A 13 1.44 10.18 5.46
C VAL A 13 1.22 10.01 3.97
N GLU A 14 1.69 10.99 3.21
CA GLU A 14 1.71 10.91 1.75
C GLU A 14 2.69 9.82 1.29
N LEU A 15 2.30 8.99 0.31
CA LEU A 15 3.12 7.87 -0.14
C LEU A 15 4.58 8.23 -0.49
N PRO A 16 4.87 9.38 -1.16
CA PRO A 16 6.26 9.80 -1.42
C PRO A 16 7.11 9.99 -0.16
N ASN A 17 6.48 10.30 0.98
CA ASN A 17 7.14 10.64 2.23
C ASN A 17 7.31 9.43 3.16
N VAL A 18 6.75 8.26 2.82
CA VAL A 18 6.78 7.05 3.66
C VAL A 18 8.21 6.59 3.94
N GLU A 19 9.08 6.55 2.94
CA GLU A 19 10.47 6.11 3.10
C GLU A 19 11.25 7.03 4.05
N ALA A 20 11.17 8.34 3.84
CA ALA A 20 11.82 9.31 4.71
C ALA A 20 11.29 9.24 6.15
N LEU A 21 9.98 9.07 6.32
CA LEU A 21 9.36 8.89 7.64
C LEU A 21 9.85 7.61 8.30
N ALA A 22 9.80 6.47 7.60
CA ALA A 22 10.19 5.16 8.12
C ALA A 22 11.64 5.17 8.63
N ILE A 23 12.56 5.75 7.85
CA ILE A 23 13.96 5.92 8.25
C ILE A 23 14.06 6.78 9.51
N ARG A 24 13.39 7.95 9.54
CA ARG A 24 13.43 8.88 10.68
C ARG A 24 12.97 8.25 11.98
N ILE A 25 11.98 7.37 11.91
CA ILE A 25 11.39 6.73 13.10
C ILE A 25 12.03 5.37 13.42
N GLY A 26 13.03 4.94 12.65
CA GLY A 26 13.70 3.65 12.87
C GLY A 26 12.85 2.43 12.49
N ALA A 27 11.84 2.58 11.62
CA ALA A 27 11.07 1.45 11.13
C ALA A 27 11.92 0.60 10.16
N PRO A 28 11.92 -0.74 10.32
CA PRO A 28 12.68 -1.60 9.41
C PRO A 28 12.11 -1.57 7.99
N PRO A 29 12.93 -1.83 6.96
CA PRO A 29 12.44 -2.01 5.61
C PRO A 29 11.58 -3.27 5.51
N THR A 30 10.61 -3.27 4.60
CA THR A 30 9.66 -4.36 4.38
C THR A 30 9.99 -5.21 3.16
N GLY A 31 11.03 -4.83 2.41
CA GLY A 31 11.53 -5.60 1.27
C GLY A 31 12.69 -4.90 0.58
N VAL A 32 12.90 -5.25 -0.68
CA VAL A 32 13.96 -4.70 -1.54
C VAL A 32 13.32 -4.11 -2.80
N LYS A 33 13.85 -2.99 -3.29
CA LYS A 33 13.41 -2.34 -4.53
C LYS A 33 13.76 -3.19 -5.76
N PRO A 34 13.20 -2.89 -6.95
CA PRO A 34 13.50 -3.64 -8.18
C PRO A 34 14.98 -3.68 -8.59
N ASP A 35 15.82 -2.80 -8.04
CA ASP A 35 17.28 -2.83 -8.23
C ASP A 35 17.98 -3.99 -7.48
N GLY A 36 17.25 -4.74 -6.66
CA GLY A 36 17.74 -5.88 -5.89
C GLY A 36 18.67 -5.51 -4.74
N LYS A 37 18.84 -4.22 -4.41
CA LYS A 37 19.80 -3.76 -3.38
C LYS A 37 19.22 -2.73 -2.42
N SER A 38 18.43 -1.78 -2.93
CA SER A 38 17.94 -0.68 -2.10
C SER A 38 16.78 -1.12 -1.21
N PRO A 39 16.74 -0.71 0.06
CA PRO A 39 15.64 -1.04 0.96
C PRO A 39 14.32 -0.47 0.43
N PHE A 40 13.26 -1.26 0.56
CA PHE A 40 11.91 -0.85 0.23
C PHE A 40 11.09 -0.69 1.51
N TYR A 41 10.38 0.43 1.61
CA TYR A 41 9.59 0.81 2.79
C TYR A 41 8.12 0.93 2.42
N THR A 42 7.27 0.36 3.26
CA THR A 42 5.82 0.37 3.07
C THR A 42 5.10 0.71 4.36
N ILE A 43 3.87 1.20 4.19
CA ILE A 43 2.85 1.16 5.24
C ILE A 43 2.07 -0.18 5.18
N PRO A 44 1.43 -0.63 6.26
CA PRO A 44 1.35 0.02 7.58
C PRO A 44 2.66 -0.05 8.38
N ILE A 45 2.84 0.94 9.27
CA ILE A 45 3.88 1.01 10.30
C ILE A 45 3.17 1.39 11.60
N ILE A 46 3.54 0.77 12.73
CA ILE A 46 3.08 1.17 14.07
C ILE A 46 4.25 1.64 14.93
N GLN A 47 3.97 2.63 15.78
CA GLN A 47 4.80 2.99 16.90
C GLN A 47 4.01 2.72 18.16
N ASP A 48 4.56 1.92 19.05
CA ASP A 48 3.95 1.61 20.33
C ASP A 48 4.66 2.38 21.44
N PRO A 49 4.06 3.45 21.97
CA PRO A 49 4.68 4.23 23.03
C PRO A 49 4.78 3.45 24.36
N SER A 50 4.01 2.39 24.54
CA SER A 50 4.01 1.58 25.77
C SER A 50 5.26 0.71 25.88
N THR A 51 5.81 0.28 24.75
CA THR A 51 7.00 -0.58 24.67
C THR A 51 8.20 0.12 24.04
N GLY A 52 7.99 1.25 23.36
CA GLY A 52 8.98 1.91 22.51
C GLY A 52 9.20 1.21 21.15
N ALA A 53 8.41 0.18 20.83
CA ALA A 53 8.60 -0.59 19.60
C ALA A 53 8.16 0.17 18.36
N VAL A 54 8.92 0.01 17.28
CA VAL A 54 8.56 0.47 15.94
C VAL A 54 8.55 -0.74 15.01
N VAL A 55 7.36 -1.07 14.49
CA VAL A 55 7.15 -2.31 13.72
C VAL A 55 6.53 -1.98 12.37
N SER A 56 7.11 -2.51 11.30
CA SER A 56 6.62 -2.41 9.93
C SER A 56 6.39 -3.82 9.37
N GLU A 57 5.67 -3.92 8.26
CA GLU A 57 5.17 -5.17 7.65
C GLU A 57 3.95 -5.74 8.39
N SER A 58 2.88 -6.05 7.66
CA SER A 58 1.57 -6.35 8.26
C SER A 58 1.52 -7.66 9.04
N ALA A 59 2.21 -8.71 8.59
CA ALA A 59 2.27 -9.98 9.31
C ALA A 59 3.16 -9.87 10.55
N ALA A 60 4.26 -9.12 10.47
CA ALA A 60 5.10 -8.82 11.63
C ALA A 60 4.37 -7.97 12.68
N ILE A 61 3.57 -6.99 12.24
CA ILE A 61 2.69 -6.21 13.13
C ILE A 61 1.67 -7.12 13.82
N ALA A 62 1.00 -8.02 13.09
CA ALA A 62 0.05 -8.95 13.68
C ALA A 62 0.72 -9.84 14.74
N GLU A 63 1.88 -10.40 14.43
CA GLU A 63 2.66 -11.21 15.38
C GLU A 63 3.12 -10.42 16.61
N TYR A 64 3.52 -9.16 16.42
CA TYR A 64 3.89 -8.27 17.52
C TYR A 64 2.69 -8.02 18.46
N LEU A 65 1.51 -7.75 17.89
CA LEU A 65 0.30 -7.49 18.67
C LEU A 65 -0.13 -8.72 19.47
N ASP A 66 -0.17 -9.91 18.85
CA ASP A 66 -0.51 -11.17 19.54
C ASP A 66 0.43 -11.44 20.73
N LYS A 67 1.73 -11.16 20.57
CA LYS A 67 2.73 -11.37 21.62
C LYS A 67 2.67 -10.33 22.73
N THR A 68 2.44 -9.07 22.37
CA THR A 68 2.54 -7.94 23.30
C THR A 68 1.24 -7.74 24.08
N TYR A 69 0.10 -8.04 23.44
CA TYR A 69 -1.22 -7.82 24.00
C TYR A 69 -2.11 -9.08 23.92
N PRO A 70 -1.69 -10.21 24.52
CA PRO A 70 -2.38 -11.50 24.36
C PRO A 70 -3.81 -11.53 24.94
N THR A 71 -4.20 -10.52 25.72
CA THR A 71 -5.53 -10.42 26.37
C THR A 71 -6.38 -9.29 25.81
N SER A 72 -5.90 -8.49 24.84
CA SER A 72 -6.67 -7.36 24.33
C SER A 72 -7.71 -7.75 23.29
N GLY A 73 -7.49 -8.88 22.60
CA GLY A 73 -8.34 -9.33 21.51
C GLY A 73 -8.13 -10.79 21.12
N PRO A 74 -8.83 -11.24 20.07
CA PRO A 74 -8.63 -12.56 19.48
C PRO A 74 -7.26 -12.69 18.80
N THR A 75 -6.66 -13.87 18.87
CA THR A 75 -5.36 -14.14 18.25
C THR A 75 -5.43 -14.04 16.71
N LEU A 76 -4.58 -13.18 16.13
CA LEU A 76 -4.49 -12.95 14.68
C LEU A 76 -3.79 -14.09 13.94
N ILE A 77 -2.70 -14.61 14.53
CA ILE A 77 -1.90 -15.70 13.98
C ILE A 77 -1.93 -16.88 14.96
N PRO A 78 -2.94 -17.75 14.89
CA PRO A 78 -3.01 -18.94 15.73
C PRO A 78 -1.77 -19.83 15.60
N ALA A 79 -1.40 -20.47 16.70
CA ALA A 79 -0.25 -21.37 16.76
C ALA A 79 -0.30 -22.43 15.65
N GLY A 80 0.82 -22.65 14.97
CA GLY A 80 0.92 -23.60 13.86
C GLY A 80 0.41 -23.10 12.50
N THR A 81 -0.22 -21.92 12.43
CA THR A 81 -0.79 -21.41 11.16
C THR A 81 0.10 -20.39 10.43
N LYS A 82 1.14 -19.86 11.09
CA LYS A 82 1.99 -18.78 10.57
C LYS A 82 2.50 -19.02 9.16
N VAL A 83 3.11 -20.18 8.91
CA VAL A 83 3.70 -20.51 7.59
C VAL A 83 2.61 -20.53 6.51
N LEU A 84 1.46 -21.13 6.80
CA LEU A 84 0.33 -21.20 5.88
C LEU A 84 -0.24 -19.80 5.58
N GLN A 85 -0.39 -18.96 6.60
CA GLN A 85 -0.89 -17.59 6.41
C GLN A 85 0.08 -16.73 5.60
N LEU A 86 1.40 -16.88 5.81
CA LEU A 86 2.41 -16.19 5.00
C LEU A 86 2.38 -16.65 3.54
N ALA A 87 2.31 -17.97 3.29
CA ALA A 87 2.19 -18.51 1.94
C ALA A 87 0.89 -18.05 1.26
N PHE A 88 -0.23 -18.01 2.01
CA PHE A 88 -1.50 -17.51 1.51
C PHE A 88 -1.43 -16.01 1.18
N ARG A 89 -0.84 -15.18 2.06
CA ARG A 89 -0.58 -13.75 1.80
C ARG A 89 0.17 -13.56 0.48
N ASP A 90 1.23 -14.33 0.27
CA ASP A 90 2.06 -14.22 -0.93
C ASP A 90 1.28 -14.62 -2.19
N ALA A 91 0.56 -15.75 -2.14
CA ALA A 91 -0.29 -16.17 -3.24
C ALA A 91 -1.39 -15.15 -3.58
N VAL A 92 -1.99 -14.54 -2.55
CA VAL A 92 -2.99 -13.48 -2.74
C VAL A 92 -2.33 -12.25 -3.36
N ALA A 93 -1.18 -11.79 -2.85
CA ALA A 93 -0.47 -10.64 -3.41
C ALA A 93 -0.16 -10.80 -4.90
N GLU A 94 0.27 -12.00 -5.32
CA GLU A 94 0.51 -12.33 -6.72
C GLU A 94 -0.77 -12.27 -7.57
N SER A 95 -1.90 -12.76 -7.05
CA SER A 95 -3.17 -12.73 -7.78
C SER A 95 -3.70 -11.31 -8.03
N PHE A 96 -3.26 -10.32 -7.26
CA PHE A 96 -3.62 -8.90 -7.45
C PHE A 96 -2.69 -8.16 -8.43
N VAL A 97 -1.61 -8.77 -8.91
CA VAL A 97 -0.70 -8.14 -9.88
C VAL A 97 -1.43 -7.69 -11.16
N PRO A 98 -2.30 -8.52 -11.80
CA PRO A 98 -3.01 -8.13 -13.02
C PRO A 98 -4.03 -7.00 -12.79
N THR A 99 -4.54 -6.83 -11.56
CA THR A 99 -5.56 -5.82 -11.24
C THR A 99 -4.96 -4.48 -10.82
N ARG A 100 -3.61 -4.35 -10.74
CA ARG A 100 -2.93 -3.10 -10.38
C ARG A 100 -3.42 -1.86 -11.13
N PRO A 101 -3.59 -1.88 -12.47
CA PRO A 101 -4.04 -0.69 -13.20
C PRO A 101 -5.39 -0.15 -12.70
N PHE A 102 -6.28 -1.04 -12.26
CA PHE A 102 -7.60 -0.67 -11.75
C PHE A 102 -7.52 -0.02 -10.37
N PHE A 103 -6.78 -0.62 -9.43
CA PHE A 103 -6.67 -0.10 -8.06
C PHE A 103 -5.78 1.14 -7.94
N TRP A 104 -4.72 1.24 -8.74
CA TRP A 104 -3.68 2.25 -8.57
C TRP A 104 -3.76 3.39 -9.61
N GLY A 105 -4.66 3.29 -10.59
CA GLY A 105 -4.89 4.32 -11.61
C GLY A 105 -6.09 5.23 -11.37
N GLY A 106 -6.87 4.98 -10.30
CA GLY A 106 -8.14 5.65 -10.02
C GLY A 106 -8.02 7.09 -9.51
N GLU A 107 -9.12 7.84 -9.66
CA GLU A 107 -9.23 9.27 -9.30
C GLU A 107 -9.44 9.53 -7.80
N ILE A 108 -9.57 8.48 -6.98
CA ILE A 108 -9.79 8.57 -5.53
C ILE A 108 -8.50 8.98 -4.79
N LEU A 109 -7.34 8.88 -5.44
CA LEU A 109 -6.04 9.24 -4.87
C LEU A 109 -5.79 10.75 -5.01
N ASN A 110 -5.20 11.37 -3.98
CA ASN A 110 -4.69 12.74 -4.10
C ASN A 110 -3.58 12.84 -5.16
N ASP A 111 -3.34 14.05 -5.67
CA ASP A 111 -2.43 14.26 -6.81
C ASP A 111 -1.01 13.76 -6.55
N ALA A 112 -0.47 14.04 -5.35
CA ALA A 112 0.89 13.64 -4.98
C ALA A 112 1.05 12.11 -4.97
N THR A 113 0.09 11.41 -4.38
CA THR A 113 0.04 9.95 -4.32
C THR A 113 -0.19 9.36 -5.71
N ARG A 114 -1.13 9.90 -6.50
CA ARG A 114 -1.42 9.46 -7.86
C ARG A 114 -0.19 9.57 -8.75
N LEU A 115 0.50 10.72 -8.76
CA LEU A 115 1.69 10.94 -9.59
C LEU A 115 2.83 10.00 -9.20
N TYR A 116 3.05 9.81 -7.90
CA TYR A 116 4.05 8.87 -7.41
C TYR A 116 3.76 7.43 -7.88
N LEU A 117 2.50 7.02 -7.83
CA LEU A 117 2.10 5.67 -8.23
C LEU A 117 2.14 5.46 -9.72
N LEU A 118 1.72 6.43 -10.52
CA LEU A 118 1.85 6.37 -11.98
C LEU A 118 3.32 6.22 -12.38
N LYS A 119 4.21 7.08 -11.88
CA LYS A 119 5.66 6.98 -12.13
C LYS A 119 6.22 5.63 -11.71
N ARG A 120 5.76 5.10 -10.57
CA ARG A 120 6.19 3.79 -10.07
C ARG A 120 5.70 2.64 -10.95
N LEU A 121 4.46 2.68 -11.43
CA LEU A 121 3.88 1.66 -12.31
C LEU A 121 4.55 1.67 -13.68
N GLU A 122 4.87 2.85 -14.23
CA GLU A 122 5.68 2.99 -15.44
C GLU A 122 7.05 2.32 -15.26
N GLY A 123 7.73 2.57 -14.14
CA GLY A 123 9.00 1.91 -13.81
C GLY A 123 8.91 0.39 -13.59
N LEU A 124 7.69 -0.15 -13.42
CA LEU A 124 7.40 -1.58 -13.32
C LEU A 124 6.91 -2.19 -14.64
N GLY A 125 6.94 -1.43 -15.75
CA GLY A 125 6.49 -1.90 -17.06
C GLY A 125 4.97 -2.04 -17.21
N VAL A 126 4.19 -1.49 -16.27
CA VAL A 126 2.72 -1.48 -16.35
C VAL A 126 2.30 -0.27 -17.19
N GLY A 127 2.39 -0.41 -18.52
CA GLY A 127 1.92 0.59 -19.48
C GLY A 127 0.38 0.62 -19.57
N ARG A 128 -0.19 1.80 -19.79
CA ARG A 128 -1.62 1.94 -20.13
C ARG A 128 -1.87 1.35 -21.52
N GLU A 129 -2.32 0.10 -21.58
CA GLU A 129 -3.27 -0.28 -22.64
C GLU A 129 -4.67 -0.02 -22.10
N GLY A 130 -5.14 1.21 -22.29
CA GLY A 130 -6.56 1.53 -22.12
C GLY A 130 -7.38 0.77 -23.17
N PRO A 131 -8.61 0.34 -22.87
CA PRO A 131 -9.47 -0.28 -23.87
C PRO A 131 -9.67 0.71 -25.02
N ARG A 132 -9.37 0.26 -26.26
CA ARG A 132 -9.69 0.98 -27.49
C ARG A 132 -11.19 1.28 -27.50
N GLY A 133 -11.53 2.55 -27.28
CA GLY A 133 -12.88 3.05 -27.44
C GLY A 133 -13.39 2.70 -28.84
N ARG A 134 -14.51 2.01 -28.87
CA ARG A 134 -15.29 1.74 -30.08
C ARG A 134 -15.92 3.08 -30.49
N GLY A 135 -15.67 3.51 -31.71
CA GLY A 135 -16.08 4.83 -32.19
C GLY A 135 -17.58 4.98 -32.43
N GLU A 136 -18.04 6.22 -32.28
CA GLU A 136 -19.21 6.87 -32.87
C GLU A 136 -18.77 8.34 -33.01
N GLY A 137 -18.62 8.91 -34.22
CA GLY A 137 -19.70 9.59 -34.96
C GLY A 137 -20.25 10.74 -34.10
N GLU A 138 -20.01 12.02 -34.36
CA GLU A 138 -20.58 12.78 -35.48
C GLU A 138 -20.05 14.23 -35.42
N ALA A 139 -19.78 14.82 -36.59
CA ALA A 139 -19.35 16.20 -36.73
C ALA A 139 -20.54 17.17 -36.64
N VAL A 140 -20.43 18.22 -35.84
CA VAL A 140 -21.25 19.44 -35.99
C VAL A 140 -20.40 20.70 -35.78
N GLY A 141 -19.97 21.26 -36.92
CA GLY A 141 -20.17 22.66 -37.30
C GLY A 141 -19.69 23.80 -36.39
N GLU A 142 -18.63 24.46 -36.87
CA GLU A 142 -18.14 25.79 -36.51
C GLU A 142 -19.20 26.88 -36.25
N ARG A 143 -18.91 27.76 -35.26
CA ARG A 143 -18.83 29.20 -35.54
C ARG A 143 -17.94 29.97 -34.56
N CYS A 144 -17.00 30.71 -35.13
CA CYS A 144 -16.03 31.59 -34.49
C CYS A 144 -16.65 32.82 -33.81
N ARG A 145 -15.92 33.28 -32.76
CA ARG A 145 -15.68 34.65 -32.25
C ARG A 145 -16.75 35.75 -32.39
N GLN A 146 -17.08 36.31 -31.22
CA GLN A 146 -17.07 37.76 -30.89
C GLN A 146 -17.03 38.75 -32.07
N GLY A 147 -18.09 39.57 -32.16
CA GLY A 147 -18.24 40.71 -33.07
C GLY A 147 -19.70 40.97 -33.38
#